data_AF-A0A8R2JLT7-F1
#
_entry.id   AF-A0A8R2JLT7-F1
#
_cell.length_a   1.000
_cell.length_b   1.000
_cell.length_c   1.000
_cell.angle_alpha   90.00
_cell.angle_beta   90.00
_cell.angle_gamma   90.00
#
_symmetry.space_group_name_H-M   'P 1'
#
loop_
_entity.id
_entity.type
_entity.pdbx_description
1 polymer ?
#
loop_
_entity_poly.entity_id
_entity_poly.type
_entity_poly.pdbx_seq_one_letter_code
_entity_poly.pdbx_strand_id
1 'polypeptide(L)'
;MQTNSVKSWKEGLRFVQLMKNKALHSGIQRSPYEAMFGTDMRVGLTTHFPSESVDKINSEDDLEIFLNNINVEEDVNAKNNIQVVNEASKDEGLCDLISIRQV
;
A
#
# COMPACT_ATOMS: atom_id res chain seq x y z
N MET A 1 -33.79 29.29 -15.60
CA MET A 1 -32.52 28.85 -15.01
C MET A 1 -32.85 28.25 -13.64
N GLN A 2 -32.61 26.96 -13.41
CA GLN A 2 -32.89 26.35 -12.10
C GLN A 2 -31.75 26.69 -11.14
N THR A 3 -32.08 27.29 -10.00
CA THR A 3 -31.11 27.61 -8.95
C THR A 3 -31.02 26.44 -7.98
N ASN A 4 -29.85 25.81 -7.91
CA ASN A 4 -29.55 24.82 -6.90
C ASN A 4 -29.45 25.52 -5.52
N SER A 5 -30.32 25.16 -4.58
CA SER A 5 -30.37 25.72 -3.22
C SER A 5 -29.35 25.08 -2.26
N VAL A 6 -28.61 24.06 -2.71
CA VAL A 6 -27.61 23.36 -1.91
C VAL A 6 -26.36 24.23 -1.75
N LYS A 7 -26.09 24.67 -0.52
CA LYS A 7 -25.02 25.64 -0.18
C LYS A 7 -23.61 25.03 -0.13
N SER A 8 -23.46 23.72 -0.30
CA SER A 8 -22.20 22.98 -0.12
C SER A 8 -21.46 22.67 -1.42
N TRP A 9 -21.69 23.40 -2.52
CA TRP A 9 -20.97 23.21 -3.80
C TRP A 9 -19.44 23.17 -3.65
N LYS A 10 -18.90 23.92 -2.68
CA LYS A 10 -17.48 23.92 -2.31
C LYS A 10 -16.96 22.53 -1.89
N GLU A 11 -17.80 21.72 -1.26
CA GLU A 11 -17.47 20.34 -0.89
C GLU A 11 -17.47 19.45 -2.14
N GLY A 12 -18.38 19.70 -3.08
CA GLY A 12 -18.47 18.99 -4.35
C GLY A 12 -17.27 19.19 -5.28
N LEU A 13 -16.58 20.33 -5.18
CA LEU A 13 -15.47 20.71 -6.08
C LEU A 13 -14.38 19.63 -6.18
N ARG A 14 -14.00 19.01 -5.06
CA ARG A 14 -12.95 17.97 -5.06
C ARG A 14 -13.32 16.78 -5.94
N PHE A 15 -14.59 16.40 -5.96
CA PHE A 15 -15.10 15.31 -6.79
C PHE A 15 -15.17 15.72 -8.27
N VAL A 16 -15.62 16.94 -8.56
CA VAL A 16 -15.62 17.47 -9.94
C VAL A 16 -14.20 17.51 -10.49
N GLN A 17 -13.24 18.01 -9.72
CA GLN A 17 -11.84 18.07 -10.12
C GLN A 17 -11.28 16.68 -10.36
N LEU A 18 -11.55 15.72 -9.47
CA LEU A 18 -11.18 14.32 -9.62
C LEU A 18 -11.70 13.75 -10.96
N MET A 19 -13.01 13.91 -11.21
CA MET A 19 -13.66 13.40 -12.42
C MET A 19 -13.05 14.00 -13.70
N LYS A 20 -12.80 15.31 -13.71
CA LYS A 20 -12.19 15.99 -14.88
C LYS A 20 -10.74 15.58 -15.08
N ASN A 21 -9.96 15.45 -14.00
CA ASN A 21 -8.54 15.08 -14.08
C ASN A 21 -8.32 13.60 -14.40
N LYS A 22 -9.29 12.73 -14.10
CA LYS A 22 -9.25 11.30 -14.43
C LYS A 22 -9.67 11.00 -15.87
N ALA A 23 -10.49 11.85 -16.48
CA ALA A 23 -11.04 11.60 -17.81
C ALA A 23 -9.94 11.50 -18.87
N LEU A 24 -10.07 10.53 -19.78
CA LEU A 24 -9.17 10.40 -20.92
C LEU A 24 -9.37 11.59 -21.86
N HIS A 25 -8.29 12.31 -22.15
CA HIS A 25 -8.31 13.42 -23.09
C HIS A 25 -7.80 12.96 -24.46
N SER A 26 -8.69 12.99 -25.46
CA SER A 26 -8.44 12.44 -26.80
C SER A 26 -7.20 13.01 -27.51
N GLY A 27 -6.88 14.29 -27.30
CA GLY A 27 -5.73 14.93 -27.94
C GLY A 27 -4.37 14.47 -27.40
N ILE A 28 -4.27 14.16 -26.11
CA ILE A 28 -3.01 13.73 -25.46
C ILE A 28 -2.97 12.21 -25.22
N GLN A 29 -4.07 11.51 -25.49
CA GLN A 29 -4.27 10.07 -25.27
C GLN A 29 -3.97 9.61 -23.84
N ARG A 30 -4.09 10.53 -22.88
CA ARG A 30 -3.80 10.35 -21.45
C ARG A 30 -4.80 11.17 -20.64
N SER A 31 -4.93 10.87 -19.35
CA SER A 31 -5.69 11.77 -18.47
C SER A 31 -4.88 13.02 -18.13
N PRO A 32 -5.49 14.19 -17.85
CA PRO A 32 -4.76 15.36 -17.39
C PRO A 32 -3.89 15.09 -16.15
N TYR A 33 -4.36 14.23 -15.24
CA TYR A 33 -3.57 13.78 -14.09
C TYR A 33 -2.32 13.01 -14.53
N GLU A 34 -2.50 12.00 -15.39
CA GLU A 34 -1.40 11.17 -15.86
C GLU A 34 -0.37 11.99 -16.66
N ALA A 35 -0.81 12.96 -17.45
CA ALA A 35 0.08 13.86 -18.17
C ALA A 35 0.92 14.76 -17.23
N MET A 36 0.36 15.14 -16.08
CA MET A 36 1.04 16.01 -15.11
C MET A 36 1.97 15.22 -14.17
N PHE A 37 1.53 14.05 -13.70
CA PHE A 37 2.22 13.28 -12.66
C PHE A 37 2.96 12.04 -13.19
N GLY A 38 2.78 11.68 -14.46
CA GLY A 38 3.43 10.53 -15.09
C GLY A 38 2.91 9.16 -14.63
N THR A 39 1.83 9.12 -13.85
CA THR A 39 1.21 7.88 -13.35
C THR A 39 -0.31 8.00 -13.33
N ASP A 40 -0.99 6.86 -13.40
CA ASP A 40 -2.44 6.83 -13.33
C ASP A 40 -2.96 7.26 -11.95
N MET A 41 -4.09 7.93 -11.97
CA MET A 41 -4.79 8.31 -10.75
C MET A 41 -5.28 7.07 -10.01
N ARG A 42 -4.76 6.83 -8.81
CA ARG A 42 -5.28 5.82 -7.88
C ARG A 42 -6.62 6.31 -7.32
N VAL A 43 -7.67 5.51 -7.49
CA VAL A 43 -9.01 5.78 -6.98
C VAL A 43 -9.43 4.63 -6.09
N GLY A 44 -9.89 4.93 -4.88
CA GLY A 44 -10.27 3.93 -3.89
C GLY A 44 -9.08 3.29 -3.17
N LEU A 45 -9.38 2.23 -2.42
CA LEU A 45 -8.38 1.42 -1.72
C LEU A 45 -7.88 0.33 -2.68
N THR A 46 -6.57 0.17 -2.79
CA THR A 46 -5.95 -0.85 -3.66
C THR A 46 -5.90 -2.25 -3.02
N THR A 47 -6.22 -2.34 -1.72
CA THR A 47 -6.19 -3.58 -0.94
C THR A 47 -7.60 -4.00 -0.56
N HIS A 48 -7.81 -5.33 -0.48
CA HIS A 48 -8.95 -5.87 0.24
C HIS A 48 -8.81 -5.46 1.70
N PHE A 49 -9.61 -4.47 2.12
CA PHE A 49 -9.74 -4.17 3.53
C PHE A 49 -10.34 -5.41 4.21
N PRO A 50 -9.76 -5.93 5.31
CA PRO A 50 -10.27 -7.13 5.96
C PRO A 50 -11.73 -6.92 6.36
N SER A 51 -12.64 -7.62 5.69
CA SER A 51 -14.09 -7.41 5.81
C SER A 51 -14.58 -7.59 7.26
N GLU A 52 -13.96 -8.51 8.00
CA GLU A 52 -14.26 -8.77 9.42
C GLU A 52 -13.80 -7.64 10.37
N SER A 53 -12.90 -6.77 9.92
CA SER A 53 -12.35 -5.67 10.71
C SER A 53 -13.03 -4.33 10.46
N VAL A 54 -13.71 -4.15 9.31
CA VAL A 54 -14.46 -2.91 8.99
C VAL A 54 -15.52 -2.63 10.05
N ASP A 55 -16.25 -3.68 10.48
CA ASP A 55 -17.36 -3.54 11.43
C ASP A 55 -16.91 -3.08 12.83
N LYS A 56 -15.62 -3.20 13.14
CA LYS A 56 -15.04 -2.81 14.43
C LYS A 56 -14.55 -1.35 14.43
N ILE A 57 -14.55 -0.69 13.27
CA ILE A 57 -14.02 0.64 13.10
C ILE A 57 -15.19 1.62 13.06
N ASN A 58 -15.32 2.42 14.12
CA ASN A 58 -16.42 3.37 14.27
C ASN A 58 -15.94 4.83 14.30
N SER A 59 -14.63 5.05 14.38
CA SER A 59 -14.00 6.37 14.46
C SER A 59 -12.66 6.42 13.72
N GLU A 60 -12.14 7.63 13.51
CA GLU A 60 -10.80 7.85 12.94
C GLU A 60 -9.69 7.27 13.84
N ASP A 61 -9.86 7.35 15.15
CA ASP A 61 -8.92 6.78 16.11
C ASP A 61 -8.86 5.24 15.98
N ASP A 62 -10.01 4.58 15.76
CA ASP A 62 -10.07 3.13 15.52
C ASP A 62 -9.36 2.75 14.20
N LEU A 63 -9.49 3.60 13.16
CA LEU A 63 -8.77 3.43 11.89
C LEU A 63 -7.25 3.49 12.11
N GLU A 64 -6.78 4.47 12.89
CA GLU A 64 -5.36 4.65 13.15
C GLU A 64 -4.77 3.45 13.92
N ILE A 65 -5.47 2.98 14.96
CA ILE A 65 -5.06 1.79 15.73
C ILE A 65 -5.02 0.56 14.82
N PHE A 66 -6.03 0.39 13.96
CA PHE A 66 -6.11 -0.73 13.03
C PHE A 66 -4.93 -0.74 12.04
N LEU A 67 -4.63 0.41 11.43
CA LEU A 67 -3.51 0.54 10.48
C LEU A 67 -2.15 0.27 11.14
N ASN A 68 -1.96 0.73 12.38
CA ASN A 68 -0.74 0.49 13.13
C ASN A 68 -0.54 -1.00 13.45
N ASN A 69 -1.62 -1.73 13.75
CA ASN A 69 -1.56 -3.16 14.04
C ASN A 69 -1.21 -4.00 12.79
N ILE A 70 -1.75 -3.66 11.61
CA ILE A 70 -1.40 -4.35 10.35
C ILE A 70 0.11 -4.25 10.07
N ASN A 71 0.69 -3.05 10.23
CA ASN A 71 2.12 -2.85 9.98
C ASN A 71 3.02 -3.70 10.90
N VAL A 72 2.57 -3.95 12.14
CA VAL A 72 3.31 -4.78 13.09
C VAL A 72 3.29 -6.25 12.71
N GLU A 73 2.16 -6.76 12.19
CA GLU A 73 2.05 -8.17 11.79
C GLU A 73 2.89 -8.51 10.54
N GLU A 74 2.98 -7.62 9.55
CA GLU A 74 3.84 -7.81 8.37
C GLU A 74 5.34 -7.86 8.75
N ASP A 75 5.77 -6.99 9.65
CA ASP A 75 7.16 -6.93 10.13
C ASP A 75 7.58 -8.17 10.95
N VAL A 76 6.65 -8.74 11.73
CA VAL A 76 6.91 -9.96 12.52
C VAL A 76 7.01 -11.16 11.58
N ASN A 77 6.15 -11.26 10.56
CA ASN A 77 6.19 -12.35 9.59
C ASN A 77 7.47 -12.32 8.73
N ALA A 78 7.92 -11.12 8.32
CA ALA A 78 9.19 -10.96 7.62
C ALA A 78 10.40 -11.40 8.46
N LYS A 79 10.40 -11.10 9.77
CA LYS A 79 11.47 -11.49 10.71
C LYS A 79 11.47 -13.00 11.00
N ASN A 80 10.29 -13.60 11.14
CA ASN A 80 10.15 -15.04 11.36
C ASN A 80 10.62 -15.84 10.15
N ASN A 81 10.37 -15.37 8.93
CA ASN A 81 10.87 -16.00 7.71
C ASN A 81 12.40 -15.95 7.57
N ILE A 82 13.10 -15.02 8.22
CA ILE A 82 14.57 -14.97 8.24
C ILE A 82 15.15 -15.94 9.29
N GLN A 83 14.44 -16.20 10.40
CA GLN A 83 14.90 -17.15 11.42
C GLN A 83 14.76 -18.61 10.96
N VAL A 84 13.69 -18.97 10.25
CA VAL A 84 13.46 -20.34 9.76
C VAL A 84 14.54 -20.81 8.77
N VAL A 85 15.15 -19.90 7.98
CA VAL A 85 16.23 -20.27 7.05
C VAL A 85 17.57 -20.51 7.75
N ASN A 86 17.78 -19.94 8.95
CA ASN A 86 19.06 -20.00 9.65
C ASN A 86 19.20 -21.22 10.58
N GLU A 87 18.10 -21.90 10.91
CA GLU A 87 18.11 -23.10 11.75
C GLU A 87 18.32 -24.41 10.96
N ALA A 88 18.17 -24.38 9.63
CA ALA A 88 18.37 -25.55 8.76
C ALA A 88 19.85 -25.82 8.37
N SER A 89 20.84 -25.14 8.96
CA SER A 89 22.27 -25.27 8.57
C SER A 89 23.23 -25.55 9.74
N LYS A 90 22.77 -26.13 10.84
CA LYS A 90 23.65 -26.53 11.97
C LYS A 90 23.52 -28.02 12.32
N ASP A 91 23.94 -28.85 11.39
CA ASP A 91 24.59 -30.16 11.55
C ASP A 91 24.94 -30.53 10.10
N GLU A 92 26.20 -30.62 9.70
CA GLU A 92 27.09 -31.74 9.97
C GLU A 92 28.57 -31.27 9.99
N GLY A 93 29.37 -31.80 10.92
CA GLY A 93 30.71 -32.32 10.62
C GLY A 93 31.90 -31.37 10.58
N LEU A 94 32.59 -31.28 11.73
CA LEU A 94 34.04 -31.08 11.81
C LEU A 94 34.78 -32.01 10.83
N CYS A 95 35.52 -31.42 9.89
CA CYS A 95 36.70 -32.04 9.29
C CYS A 95 37.82 -31.01 9.25
N ASP A 96 38.50 -30.88 10.39
CA ASP A 96 39.89 -30.45 10.44
C ASP A 96 40.71 -31.30 9.46
N LEU A 97 41.29 -30.68 8.43
CA LEU A 97 42.56 -31.11 7.84
C LEU A 97 43.28 -29.90 7.22
N ILE A 98 44.02 -29.22 8.09
CA ILE A 98 45.46 -28.94 7.93
C ILE A 98 45.89 -28.22 6.64
N SER A 99 46.29 -26.96 6.83
CA SER A 99 47.35 -26.24 6.12
C SER A 99 48.37 -27.14 5.41
N ILE A 100 48.66 -26.87 4.12
CA ILE A 100 49.96 -26.94 3.42
C ILE A 100 49.61 -26.55 1.98
N ARG A 101 49.92 -25.34 1.49
CA ARG A 101 51.22 -24.75 1.13
C ARG A 101 51.19 -24.50 -0.38
N GLN A 102 51.66 -23.33 -0.77
CA GLN A 102 51.92 -22.91 -2.15
C GLN A 102 52.51 -24.02 -3.03
N VAL A 103 52.02 -24.09 -4.28
CA VAL A 103 52.86 -23.94 -5.49
C VAL A 103 52.07 -23.09 -6.49
#